data_AF-A0A923INB0-F1
#
_entry.id   AF-A0A923INB0-F1
#
_cell.length_a   1.000
_cell.length_b   1.000
_cell.length_c   1.000
_cell.angle_alpha   90.00
_cell.angle_beta   90.00
_cell.angle_gamma   90.00
#
_symmetry.space_group_name_H-M   'P 1'
#
loop_
_entity.id
_entity.type
_entity.pdbx_description
1 polymer ?
#
loop_
_entity_poly.entity_id
_entity_poly.type
_entity_poly.pdbx_seq_one_letter_code
_entity_poly.pdbx_strand_id
1 'polypeptide(L)' 'MKDTKNQLENLLAYWLKHNREHGAEFREWADKMTTDQKEVAGQLRQAADKMAEVDEFMKKAQKLLK' A
#
# COMPACT_ATOMS: atom_id res chain seq x y z
N MET A 1 -7.28 11.94 24.27
CA MET A 1 -7.30 12.73 23.01
C MET A 1 -5.91 12.93 22.41
N LYS A 2 -4.91 13.46 23.14
CA LYS A 2 -3.51 13.54 22.65
C LYS A 2 -2.94 12.16 22.28
N ASP A 3 -3.23 11.15 23.10
CA ASP A 3 -2.72 9.79 22.87
C ASP A 3 -3.31 9.14 21.62
N THR A 4 -4.59 9.39 21.33
CA THR A 4 -5.28 8.88 20.13
C THR A 4 -4.71 9.51 18.85
N LYS A 5 -4.41 10.82 18.86
CA LYS A 5 -3.77 11.50 17.72
C LYS A 5 -2.37 10.93 17.46
N ASN A 6 -1.53 10.84 18.49
CA ASN A 6 -0.17 10.32 18.38
C ASN A 6 -0.16 8.84 17.95
N GLN A 7 -1.10 8.04 18.47
CA GLN A 7 -1.26 6.65 18.05
C GLN A 7 -1.65 6.55 16.56
N LEU A 8 -2.58 7.38 16.10
CA LEU A 8 -2.98 7.39 14.69
C LEU A 8 -1.84 7.86 13.77
N GLU A 9 -1.04 8.85 14.18
CA GLU A 9 0.16 9.27 13.44
C GLU A 9 1.16 8.11 13.27
N ASN A 10 1.42 7.35 14.34
CA ASN A 10 2.28 6.18 14.29
C ASN A 10 1.71 5.08 13.38
N LEU A 11 0.40 4.83 13.46
CA LEU A 11 -0.27 3.82 12.62
C LEU A 11 -0.22 4.20 11.14
N LEU A 12 -0.47 5.46 10.78
CA LEU A 12 -0.39 5.93 9.39
C LEU A 12 1.04 5.77 8.84
N ALA A 13 2.06 6.11 9.63
CA ALA A 13 3.45 5.93 9.21
C ALA A 13 3.80 4.44 9.02
N TYR A 14 3.31 3.57 9.91
CA TYR A 14 3.50 2.13 9.82
C TYR A 14 2.81 1.54 8.57
N TRP A 15 1.53 1.86 8.35
CA TRP A 15 0.79 1.36 7.19
C TRP A 15 1.38 1.84 5.87
N LEU A 16 1.79 3.11 5.76
CA LEU A 16 2.46 3.62 4.56
C LEU A 16 3.75 2.87 4.23
N LYS A 17 4.51 2.46 5.24
CA LYS A 17 5.71 1.63 5.03
C LYS A 17 5.33 0.24 4.54
N HIS A 18 4.39 -0.39 5.24
CA HIS A 18 3.99 -1.77 4.96
C HIS A 18 3.29 -1.94 3.60
N ASN A 19 2.45 -0.98 3.22
CA ASN A 19 1.82 -0.91 1.92
C ASN A 19 2.84 -0.89 0.77
N ARG A 20 3.97 -0.18 0.94
CA ARG A 20 5.04 -0.17 -0.06
C ARG A 20 5.74 -1.53 -0.16
N GLU A 21 6.00 -2.18 0.97
CA GLU A 21 6.58 -3.54 1.01
C GLU A 21 5.68 -4.52 0.27
N HIS A 22 4.38 -4.55 0.60
CA HIS A 22 3.41 -5.40 -0.10
C HIS A 22 3.25 -5.07 -1.58
N GLY A 23 3.19 -3.78 -1.93
CA GLY A 23 3.11 -3.36 -3.32
C GLY A 23 4.32 -3.83 -4.14
N ALA A 24 5.52 -3.83 -3.55
CA ALA A 24 6.72 -4.37 -4.18
C ALA A 24 6.66 -5.90 -4.32
N GLU A 25 6.29 -6.62 -3.25
CA GLU A 25 6.13 -8.08 -3.27
C GLU A 25 5.11 -8.54 -4.31
N PHE A 26 3.97 -7.84 -4.44
CA PHE A 26 2.96 -8.16 -5.45
C PHE A 26 3.50 -8.01 -6.87
N ARG A 27 4.29 -6.96 -7.13
CA ARG A 27 4.93 -6.76 -8.44
C ARG A 27 5.98 -7.83 -8.71
N GLU A 28 6.80 -8.18 -7.72
CA GLU A 28 7.80 -9.24 -7.83
C GLU A 28 7.15 -10.59 -8.18
N TRP A 29 6.04 -10.93 -7.54
CA TRP A 29 5.30 -12.14 -7.88
C TRP A 29 4.63 -12.06 -9.25
N ALA A 30 4.08 -10.90 -9.63
CA ALA A 30 3.53 -10.70 -10.97
C ALA A 30 4.59 -10.89 -12.07
N ASP A 31 5.84 -10.54 -11.82
CA ASP A 31 6.95 -10.70 -12.76
C ASP A 31 7.43 -12.16 -12.86
N LYS A 32 7.15 -13.00 -11.85
CA LYS A 32 7.45 -14.45 -11.86
C LYS A 32 6.40 -15.28 -12.62
N MET A 33 5.24 -14.70 -12.94
CA MET A 33 4.15 -15.42 -13.61
C MET A 33 4.48 -15.71 -15.07
N THR A 34 4.09 -16.89 -15.55
CA THR A 34 4.27 -17.29 -16.96
C THR A 34 3.22 -16.64 -17.86
N THR A 35 3.40 -16.75 -19.18
CA THR A 35 2.46 -16.20 -20.18
C THR A 35 1.05 -16.78 -20.08
N ASP A 36 0.89 -17.99 -19.55
CA ASP A 36 -0.40 -18.64 -19.38
C ASP A 36 -1.13 -18.13 -18.12
N GLN A 37 -0.43 -17.40 -17.26
CA GLN A 37 -0.95 -16.82 -16.01
C GLN A 37 -1.06 -15.29 -16.08
N LYS A 38 -1.20 -14.74 -17.29
CA LYS A 38 -1.31 -13.27 -17.51
C LYS A 38 -2.39 -12.61 -16.69
N GLU A 39 -3.53 -13.27 -16.48
CA GLU A 39 -4.62 -12.73 -15.67
C GLU A 39 -4.23 -12.62 -14.19
N VAL A 40 -3.56 -13.65 -13.64
CA VAL A 40 -3.04 -13.63 -12.26
C VAL A 40 -2.00 -12.52 -12.10
N ALA A 41 -1.06 -12.41 -13.04
CA ALA A 41 -0.07 -11.33 -13.06
C ALA A 41 -0.74 -9.95 -13.11
N GLY A 42 -1.80 -9.81 -13.93
CA GLY A 42 -2.59 -8.59 -14.04
C GLY A 42 -3.27 -8.21 -12.71
N GLN A 43 -3.89 -9.17 -12.03
CA GLN A 43 -4.52 -8.93 -10.73
C GLN A 43 -3.52 -8.50 -9.65
N LEU A 44 -2.33 -9.11 -9.61
CA LEU A 44 -1.27 -8.72 -8.68
C LEU A 44 -0.74 -7.31 -8.96
N ARG A 45 -0.55 -6.94 -10.24
CA ARG A 45 -0.19 -5.56 -10.61
C ARG A 45 -1.28 -4.57 -10.21
N GLN A 46 -2.54 -4.91 -10.45
CA GLN A 46 -3.67 -4.08 -10.06
C GLN A 46 -3.76 -3.92 -8.53
N ALA A 47 -3.50 -4.99 -7.76
CA ALA A 47 -3.43 -4.91 -6.31
C ALA A 47 -2.32 -3.95 -5.84
N ALA A 48 -1.14 -3.99 -6.47
CA ALA A 48 -0.05 -3.06 -6.17
C ALA A 48 -0.40 -1.60 -6.52
N ASP A 49 -1.13 -1.37 -7.62
CA ASP A 49 -1.58 -0.03 -8.01
C ASP A 49 -2.64 0.51 -7.02
N LYS A 50 -3.59 -0.33 -6.60
CA LYS A 50 -4.58 0.03 -5.58
C LYS A 50 -3.96 0.30 -4.21
N MET A 51 -2.91 -0.42 -3.85
CA MET A 51 -2.14 -0.13 -2.64
C MET A 51 -1.50 1.27 -2.69
N ALA A 52 -0.95 1.66 -3.85
CA ALA A 52 -0.42 3.01 -4.03
C ALA A 52 -1.52 4.10 -3.96
N GLU A 53 -2.73 3.82 -4.45
CA GLU A 53 -3.88 4.73 -4.27
C GLU A 53 -4.25 4.91 -2.79
N VAL A 54 -4.25 3.83 -2.00
CA VAL A 54 -4.49 3.88 -0.55
C VAL A 54 -3.45 4.77 0.15
N ASP A 55 -2.17 4.65 -0.24
CA ASP A 55 -1.09 5.48 0.30
C ASP A 55 -1.35 6.98 0.08
N GLU A 56 -1.90 7.38 -1.08
CA GLU A 56 -2.23 8.78 -1.34
C GLU A 56 -3.32 9.32 -0.41
N PHE A 57 -4.32 8.51 -0.09
CA PHE A 57 -5.33 8.90 0.90
C PHE A 57 -4.76 8.96 2.33
N MET A 58 -3.90 8.01 2.71
CA MET A 58 -3.24 8.01 4.02
C MET A 58 -2.30 9.22 4.18
N LYS A 59 -1.53 9.59 3.15
CA LYS A 59 -0.70 10.81 3.16
C LYS A 59 -1.54 12.06 3.32
N LYS A 60 -2.73 12.13 2.69
CA LYS A 60 -3.67 13.25 2.88
C LYS A 60 -4.20 13.29 4.32
N ALA A 61 -4.58 12.15 4.89
CA ALA A 61 -5.01 12.06 6.28
C ALA A 61 -3.89 12.52 7.25
N GLN A 62 -2.65 12.10 7.01
CA GLN A 62 -1.49 12.52 7.81
C GLN A 62 -1.25 14.05 7.74
N LYS A 63 -1.51 14.69 6.59
CA LYS A 63 -1.43 16.16 6.45
C LYS A 63 -2.54 16.87 7.23
N LEU A 64 -3.75 16.29 7.26
CA LEU A 64 -4.91 16.84 7.98
C LEU A 64 -4.82 16.67 9.50
N LEU A 65 -4.02 15.70 9.97
CA LEU A 65 -3.77 15.52 11.39
C LEU A 65 -2.89 16.62 11.98
N LYS A 66 -2.17 17.41 11.18
CA LYS A 66 -1.25 18.44 11.67
C LYS A 66 -1.95 19.48 12.55
#